data_AF-A0A3P7LU25-F1
#
_entry.id   AF-A0A3P7LU25-F1
#
_cell.length_a   1.000
_cell.length_b   1.000
_cell.length_c   1.000
_cell.angle_alpha   90.00
_cell.angle_beta   90.00
_cell.angle_gamma   90.00
#
_symmetry.space_group_name_H-M   'P 1'
#
loop_
_entity.id
_entity.type
_entity.pdbx_description
1 polymer ?
#
loop_
_entity_poly.entity_id
_entity_poly.type
_entity_poly.pdbx_seq_one_letter_code
_entity_poly.pdbx_strand_id
1 'polypeptide(L)'
;MDTENELSNHLKDLELETNGNVPKERPSEPVNSVDVLIIGAGMAGLAAAQRLKELHINDFHILEGRHRIGGRIATTTFQDVEVCEGPVYIHGHANNIVAKLAKQLGIAVHPPNPSDTWSRPFTARTSSSGENIADQVTGSIEKHRAAMQKLVETPIPPTDASAATVMAACGWDPISPVDCVYDFAVNDLFNGLPAREASTYAEQACSIFEEDCSEYFFAEGDGYLRIVRHLGSTAGLEDTPSKFSLSTIVDKIVWENTNPDH
;
A
#
# COMPACT_ATOMS: atom_id res chain seq x y z
N MET A 1 18.33 34.71 1.40
CA MET A 1 17.24 34.64 2.38
C MET A 1 16.92 33.18 2.56
N ASP A 2 17.73 32.56 3.41
CA ASP A 2 17.56 31.35 4.21
C ASP A 2 16.33 30.46 3.99
N THR A 3 16.42 29.54 3.03
CA THR A 3 15.52 28.36 2.93
C THR A 3 16.03 27.15 3.70
N GLU A 4 17.32 27.11 4.09
CA GLU A 4 17.89 26.06 4.94
C GLU A 4 17.46 26.19 6.43
N ASN A 5 17.16 27.41 6.90
CA ASN A 5 16.68 27.61 8.27
C ASN A 5 15.20 27.24 8.47
N GLU A 6 14.36 27.25 7.43
CA GLU A 6 12.92 26.89 7.56
C GLU A 6 12.70 25.36 7.58
N LEU A 7 13.45 24.59 6.80
CA LEU A 7 13.37 23.11 6.83
C LEU A 7 13.95 22.50 8.11
N SER A 8 15.02 23.10 8.66
CA SER A 8 15.62 22.67 9.93
C SER A 8 14.71 22.95 11.14
N ASN A 9 13.89 24.00 11.07
CA ASN A 9 12.97 24.35 12.15
C ASN A 9 11.72 23.43 12.19
N HIS A 10 11.22 22.93 11.06
CA HIS A 10 10.09 21.99 11.06
C HIS A 10 10.45 20.54 11.43
N LEU A 11 11.72 20.15 11.32
CA LEU A 11 12.18 18.84 11.81
C LEU A 11 12.36 18.82 13.33
N LYS A 12 12.70 19.95 13.96
CA LYS A 12 12.87 20.05 15.42
C LYS A 12 11.56 20.02 16.18
N ASP A 13 10.44 20.43 15.58
CA ASP A 13 9.13 20.41 16.24
C ASP A 13 8.52 19.00 16.35
N LEU A 14 9.16 17.97 15.79
CA LEU A 14 8.71 16.57 15.82
C LEU A 14 9.58 15.65 16.69
N GLU A 15 10.72 16.14 17.20
CA GLU A 15 11.53 15.42 18.18
C GLU A 15 11.13 15.87 19.59
N LEU A 16 10.13 15.22 20.18
CA LEU A 16 9.79 15.42 21.59
C LEU A 16 10.93 14.91 22.47
N GLU A 17 11.61 15.83 23.16
CA GLU A 17 12.66 15.54 24.13
C GLU A 17 12.19 14.54 25.20
N THR A 18 12.77 13.33 25.19
CA THR A 18 12.58 12.37 26.27
C THR A 18 13.47 12.75 27.45
N ASN A 19 12.99 13.60 28.35
CA ASN A 19 13.68 13.84 29.61
C ASN A 19 13.66 12.56 30.47
N GLY A 20 14.87 12.02 30.69
CA GLY A 20 15.12 10.71 31.29
C GLY A 20 14.83 10.65 32.79
N ASN A 21 13.58 10.34 33.13
CA ASN A 21 13.24 9.83 34.45
C ASN A 21 12.03 8.89 34.32
N VAL A 22 12.27 7.59 34.17
CA VAL A 22 11.19 6.58 34.11
C VAL A 22 10.73 6.28 35.54
N PRO A 23 9.51 6.67 35.94
CA PRO A 23 9.01 6.35 37.27
C PRO A 23 8.72 4.84 37.37
N LYS A 24 9.05 4.24 38.52
CA LYS A 24 8.83 2.82 38.84
C LYS A 24 7.40 2.47 39.26
N GLU A 25 6.46 3.40 39.15
CA GLU A 25 5.04 3.19 39.44
C GLU A 25 4.18 3.68 38.26
N ARG A 26 3.14 2.90 37.95
CA ARG A 26 2.17 3.24 36.89
C ARG A 26 1.47 4.56 37.31
N PRO A 27 1.42 5.60 36.45
CA PRO A 27 0.66 6.81 36.75
C PRO A 27 -0.79 6.45 37.02
N SER A 28 -1.41 7.10 38.00
CA SER A 28 -2.78 6.82 38.44
C SER A 28 -3.89 7.34 37.49
N GLU A 29 -3.55 8.08 36.43
CA GLU A 29 -4.46 8.35 35.30
C GLU A 29 -3.64 8.37 33.99
N PRO A 30 -4.16 7.71 32.92
CA PRO A 30 -4.84 8.47 31.88
C PRO A 30 -6.02 7.69 31.29
N VAL A 31 -7.26 8.07 31.58
CA VAL A 31 -8.42 7.50 30.86
C VAL A 31 -9.02 8.58 29.99
N ASN A 32 -8.44 8.77 28.80
CA ASN A 32 -9.25 9.24 27.67
C ASN A 32 -10.23 8.10 27.36
N SER A 33 -11.35 8.08 28.07
CA SER A 33 -12.50 7.27 27.68
C SER A 33 -12.96 7.85 26.36
N VAL A 34 -12.86 7.04 25.30
CA VAL A 34 -13.32 7.41 23.97
C VAL A 34 -14.30 6.36 23.47
N ASP A 35 -15.30 6.79 22.72
CA ASP A 35 -16.27 5.90 22.07
C ASP A 35 -15.58 4.97 21.05
N VAL A 36 -14.54 5.46 20.36
CA VAL A 36 -13.82 4.69 19.32
C VAL A 36 -12.30 4.76 19.50
N LEU A 37 -11.66 3.60 19.63
CA LEU A 37 -10.20 3.49 19.59
C LEU A 37 -9.74 2.95 18.23
N ILE A 38 -8.88 3.69 17.54
CA ILE A 38 -8.25 3.28 16.28
C ILE A 38 -6.82 2.84 16.57
N ILE A 39 -6.50 1.59 16.24
CA ILE A 39 -5.16 1.03 16.42
C ILE A 39 -4.43 1.05 15.07
N GLY A 40 -3.41 1.89 14.97
CA GLY A 40 -2.57 2.12 13.81
C GLY A 40 -2.96 3.39 13.03
N ALA A 41 -2.00 4.27 12.81
CA ALA A 41 -2.11 5.48 11.98
C ALA A 41 -1.51 5.28 10.58
N GLY A 42 -1.72 4.09 10.00
CA GLY A 42 -1.54 3.84 8.57
C GLY A 42 -2.71 4.38 7.73
N MET A 43 -2.66 4.19 6.40
CA MET A 43 -3.72 4.64 5.48
C MET A 43 -5.14 4.26 5.94
N ALA A 44 -5.36 3.01 6.35
CA ALA A 44 -6.67 2.54 6.78
C ALA A 44 -7.16 3.21 8.07
N GLY A 45 -6.29 3.39 9.06
CA GLY A 45 -6.65 4.04 10.33
C GLY A 45 -6.91 5.54 10.16
N LEU A 46 -6.10 6.22 9.34
CA LEU A 46 -6.32 7.63 9.01
C LEU A 46 -7.62 7.84 8.21
N ALA A 47 -7.89 6.96 7.23
CA ALA A 47 -9.16 6.99 6.49
C ALA A 47 -10.37 6.70 7.40
N ALA A 48 -10.24 5.77 8.36
CA ALA A 48 -11.28 5.52 9.34
C ALA A 48 -11.55 6.75 10.22
N ALA A 49 -10.50 7.42 10.71
CA ALA A 49 -10.62 8.65 11.49
C ALA A 49 -11.27 9.79 10.69
N GLN A 50 -10.85 9.97 9.44
CA GLN A 50 -11.48 10.92 8.52
C GLN A 50 -12.99 10.61 8.37
N ARG A 51 -13.34 9.34 8.17
CA ARG A 51 -14.73 8.92 8.00
C ARG A 51 -15.58 9.14 9.26
N LEU A 52 -15.03 8.88 10.45
CA LEU A 52 -15.71 9.16 11.72
C LEU A 52 -16.02 10.66 11.85
N LYS A 53 -15.07 11.54 11.50
CA LYS A 53 -15.30 12.99 11.50
C LYS A 53 -16.38 13.43 10.51
N GLU A 54 -16.39 12.88 9.29
CA GLU A 54 -17.47 13.16 8.32
C GLU A 54 -18.85 12.75 8.83
N LEU A 55 -18.89 11.71 9.67
CA LEU A 55 -20.10 11.25 10.35
C LEU A 55 -20.39 11.97 11.67
N HIS A 56 -19.62 13.01 12.00
CA HIS A 56 -19.70 13.79 13.25
C HIS A 56 -19.42 12.98 14.52
N ILE A 57 -18.78 11.80 14.39
CA ILE A 57 -18.28 10.99 15.50
C ILE A 57 -16.88 11.51 15.82
N ASN A 58 -16.78 12.36 16.83
CA ASN A 58 -15.55 13.08 17.17
C ASN A 58 -14.82 12.50 18.39
N ASP A 59 -15.47 11.62 19.14
CA ASP A 59 -14.90 10.99 20.33
C ASP A 59 -14.14 9.72 19.95
N PHE A 60 -12.97 9.93 19.36
CA PHE A 60 -12.06 8.85 19.02
C PHE A 60 -10.62 9.21 19.35
N HIS A 61 -9.81 8.17 19.55
CA HIS A 61 -8.37 8.29 19.75
C HIS A 61 -7.62 7.33 18.83
N ILE A 62 -6.47 7.75 18.31
CA ILE A 62 -5.61 6.91 17.47
C ILE A 62 -4.34 6.53 18.25
N LEU A 63 -3.97 5.25 18.25
CA LEU A 63 -2.72 4.74 18.82
C LEU A 63 -1.84 4.17 17.72
N GLU A 64 -0.64 4.72 17.53
CA GLU A 64 0.33 4.25 16.53
C GLU A 64 1.59 3.72 17.21
N GLY A 65 2.00 2.50 16.83
CA GLY A 65 3.16 1.84 17.43
C GLY A 65 4.49 2.47 17.04
N ARG A 66 4.56 3.13 15.88
CA ARG A 66 5.77 3.84 15.41
C ARG A 66 5.79 5.29 15.90
N HIS A 67 6.95 5.90 15.81
CA HIS A 67 7.15 7.33 16.08
C HIS A 67 6.66 8.24 14.92
N ARG A 68 5.95 7.67 13.93
CA ARG A 68 5.44 8.38 12.75
C ARG A 68 4.14 7.75 12.24
N ILE A 69 3.33 8.54 11.55
CA ILE A 69 2.18 8.07 10.78
C ILE A 69 2.60 7.39 9.46
N GLY A 70 1.63 6.78 8.78
CA GLY A 70 1.76 6.21 7.43
C GLY A 70 1.93 4.70 7.38
N GLY A 71 2.31 4.05 8.49
CA GLY A 71 2.47 2.60 8.55
C GLY A 71 3.46 2.09 7.50
N ARG A 72 2.97 1.27 6.55
CA ARG A 72 3.75 0.72 5.42
C ARG A 72 4.22 1.79 4.42
N ILE A 73 3.68 3.00 4.46
CA ILE A 73 4.18 4.14 3.70
C ILE A 73 5.28 4.79 4.52
N ALA A 74 6.48 4.87 3.95
CA ALA A 74 7.68 5.38 4.58
C ALA A 74 8.63 5.91 3.52
N THR A 75 9.41 6.93 3.87
CA THR A 75 10.50 7.42 3.04
C THR A 75 11.82 7.33 3.79
N THR A 76 12.90 7.20 3.03
CA THR A 76 14.27 7.29 3.51
C THR A 76 15.10 8.11 2.52
N THR A 77 16.27 8.58 2.94
CA THR A 77 17.19 9.31 2.07
C THR A 77 18.28 8.39 1.56
N PHE A 78 18.41 8.30 0.24
CA PHE A 78 19.47 7.56 -0.44
C PHE A 78 20.20 8.47 -1.43
N GLN A 79 21.48 8.72 -1.19
CA GLN A 79 22.31 9.64 -2.02
C GLN A 79 21.64 11.01 -2.24
N ASP A 80 21.21 11.65 -1.14
CA ASP A 80 20.54 12.96 -1.14
C ASP A 80 19.20 13.00 -1.91
N VAL A 81 18.66 11.84 -2.27
CA VAL A 81 17.34 11.69 -2.89
C VAL A 81 16.40 10.99 -1.91
N GLU A 82 15.21 11.54 -1.74
CA GLU A 82 14.15 10.86 -0.98
C GLU A 82 13.59 9.70 -1.81
N VAL A 83 13.56 8.51 -1.22
CA VAL A 83 13.05 7.29 -1.84
C VAL A 83 12.00 6.65 -0.92
N CYS A 84 10.97 6.05 -1.52
CA CYS A 84 9.96 5.31 -0.78
C CYS A 84 10.49 3.92 -0.40
N GLU A 85 10.29 3.51 0.85
CA GLU A 85 10.60 2.14 1.32
C GLU A 85 9.39 1.19 1.21
N GLY A 86 8.26 1.70 0.72
CA GLY A 86 6.98 1.01 0.67
C GLY A 86 6.31 1.12 -0.70
N PRO A 87 4.99 1.42 -0.75
CA PRO A 87 4.27 1.45 -2.01
C PRO A 87 4.72 2.63 -2.88
N VAL A 88 4.83 2.39 -4.19
CA VAL A 88 5.24 3.39 -5.18
C VAL A 88 4.36 3.41 -6.42
N TYR A 89 3.53 2.37 -6.60
CA TYR A 89 2.62 2.23 -7.72
C TYR A 89 1.18 2.57 -7.34
N ILE A 90 0.48 3.20 -8.27
CA ILE A 90 -0.97 3.34 -8.30
C ILE A 90 -1.48 2.43 -9.42
N HIS A 91 -2.16 1.36 -9.06
CA HIS A 91 -2.80 0.44 -10.00
C HIS A 91 -4.22 0.94 -10.32
N GLY A 92 -4.48 1.31 -11.57
CA GLY A 92 -5.75 1.85 -12.08
C GLY A 92 -5.92 3.37 -11.90
N HIS A 93 -6.56 4.03 -12.87
CA HIS A 93 -6.79 5.48 -12.86
C HIS A 93 -8.24 5.89 -12.62
N ALA A 94 -9.21 5.28 -13.31
CA ALA A 94 -10.51 5.91 -13.52
C ALA A 94 -11.35 5.96 -12.23
N ASN A 95 -11.36 4.87 -11.46
CA ASN A 95 -12.08 4.79 -10.18
C ASN A 95 -11.16 4.62 -8.97
N ASN A 96 -9.86 4.90 -9.11
CA ASN A 96 -8.92 4.84 -8.00
C ASN A 96 -8.88 6.15 -7.19
N ILE A 97 -9.22 6.08 -5.90
CA ILE A 97 -9.18 7.25 -5.00
C ILE A 97 -7.76 7.80 -4.80
N VAL A 98 -6.74 6.94 -4.83
CA VAL A 98 -5.34 7.35 -4.73
C VAL A 98 -4.94 8.17 -5.95
N ALA A 99 -5.35 7.77 -7.16
CA ALA A 99 -5.11 8.55 -8.37
C ALA A 99 -5.79 9.93 -8.30
N LYS A 100 -7.02 10.00 -7.76
CA LYS A 100 -7.74 11.27 -7.53
C LYS A 100 -6.99 12.17 -6.53
N LEU A 101 -6.52 11.60 -5.42
CA LEU A 101 -5.74 12.33 -4.40
C LEU A 101 -4.41 12.83 -4.95
N ALA A 102 -3.69 12.00 -5.72
CA ALA A 102 -2.45 12.39 -6.39
C ALA A 102 -2.67 13.63 -7.27
N LYS A 103 -3.74 13.63 -8.07
CA LYS A 103 -4.12 14.76 -8.91
C LYS A 103 -4.51 16.01 -8.09
N GLN A 104 -5.31 15.84 -7.04
CA GLN A 104 -5.74 16.94 -6.17
C GLN A 104 -4.57 17.62 -5.44
N LEU A 105 -3.59 16.82 -5.03
CA LEU A 105 -2.40 17.28 -4.31
C LEU A 105 -1.25 17.69 -5.25
N GLY A 106 -1.44 17.61 -6.57
CA GLY A 106 -0.43 17.99 -7.56
C GLY A 106 0.83 17.11 -7.54
N ILE A 107 0.69 15.84 -7.16
CA ILE A 107 1.81 14.90 -7.05
C ILE A 107 2.12 14.34 -8.43
N ALA A 108 3.39 14.42 -8.84
CA ALA A 108 3.81 13.93 -10.14
C ALA A 108 3.73 12.39 -10.24
N VAL A 109 3.20 11.91 -11.36
CA VAL A 109 3.10 10.49 -11.68
C VAL A 109 3.75 10.19 -13.03
N HIS A 110 4.25 8.97 -13.19
CA HIS A 110 4.84 8.47 -14.42
C HIS A 110 4.21 7.13 -14.82
N PRO A 111 3.75 6.96 -16.07
CA PRO A 111 3.76 7.97 -17.12
C PRO A 111 2.73 9.09 -16.85
N PRO A 112 2.96 10.31 -17.36
CA PRO A 112 2.05 11.43 -17.14
C PRO A 112 0.74 11.29 -17.95
N ASN A 113 0.70 10.41 -18.95
CA ASN A 113 -0.46 10.17 -19.80
C ASN A 113 -1.01 8.75 -19.60
N PRO A 114 -2.31 8.58 -19.30
CA PRO A 114 -2.98 7.27 -19.20
C PRO A 114 -2.84 6.38 -20.44
N SER A 115 -2.62 6.94 -21.63
CA SER A 115 -2.42 6.13 -22.85
C SER A 115 -1.06 5.42 -22.91
N ASP A 116 -0.12 5.79 -22.04
CA ASP A 116 1.21 5.21 -21.99
C ASP A 116 1.19 3.90 -21.17
N THR A 117 0.42 2.93 -21.62
CA THR A 117 0.28 1.63 -20.93
C THR A 117 1.53 0.76 -21.10
N TRP A 118 1.53 -0.43 -20.47
CA TRP A 118 2.62 -1.42 -20.41
C TRP A 118 3.17 -1.94 -21.75
N SER A 119 2.76 -1.35 -22.88
CA SER A 119 3.34 -1.53 -24.21
C SER A 119 4.76 -0.95 -24.35
N ARG A 120 5.53 -0.89 -23.25
CA ARG A 120 6.87 -0.33 -23.27
C ARG A 120 7.83 -1.37 -23.84
N PRO A 121 8.76 -0.96 -24.73
CA PRO A 121 9.80 -1.87 -25.19
C PRO A 121 10.61 -2.35 -23.98
N PHE A 122 10.67 -3.67 -23.80
CA PHE A 122 11.51 -4.29 -22.79
C PHE A 122 12.72 -4.96 -23.45
N THR A 123 13.77 -5.18 -22.67
CA THR A 123 14.91 -6.00 -23.09
C THR A 123 15.06 -7.10 -22.05
N ALA A 124 15.12 -8.35 -22.50
CA ALA A 124 15.40 -9.49 -21.65
C ALA A 124 16.71 -10.12 -22.11
N ARG A 125 17.64 -10.34 -21.17
CA ARG A 125 18.94 -10.94 -21.46
C ARG A 125 19.28 -12.04 -20.48
N THR A 126 19.96 -13.08 -20.95
CA THR A 126 20.50 -14.12 -20.07
C THR A 126 21.58 -13.53 -19.17
N SER A 127 21.62 -13.94 -17.90
CA SER A 127 22.67 -13.50 -16.97
C SER A 127 24.04 -14.10 -17.31
N SER A 128 24.07 -15.28 -17.94
CA SER A 128 25.30 -16.02 -18.25
C SER A 128 26.05 -15.49 -19.47
N SER A 129 25.33 -15.10 -20.53
CA SER A 129 25.93 -14.70 -21.82
C SER A 129 25.51 -13.31 -22.30
N GLY A 130 24.51 -12.67 -21.68
CA GLY A 130 23.96 -11.40 -22.15
C GLY A 130 23.15 -11.52 -23.45
N GLU A 131 22.87 -12.75 -23.89
CA GLU A 131 22.07 -13.05 -25.08
C GLU A 131 20.69 -12.43 -24.95
N ASN A 132 20.22 -11.77 -26.02
CA ASN A 132 18.88 -11.18 -26.04
C ASN A 132 17.82 -12.27 -26.25
N ILE A 133 16.92 -12.39 -25.28
CA ILE A 133 15.82 -13.38 -25.25
C ILE A 133 14.45 -12.71 -25.27
N ALA A 134 14.36 -11.45 -25.68
CA ALA A 134 13.10 -10.68 -25.69
C ALA A 134 11.98 -11.37 -26.49
N ASP A 135 12.30 -12.02 -27.62
CA ASP A 135 11.31 -12.75 -28.42
C ASP A 135 10.74 -13.97 -27.67
N GLN A 136 11.58 -14.66 -26.87
CA GLN A 136 11.15 -15.79 -26.06
C GLN A 136 10.21 -15.32 -24.95
N VAL A 137 10.55 -14.22 -24.27
CA VAL A 137 9.69 -13.61 -23.24
C VAL A 137 8.37 -13.11 -23.85
N THR A 138 8.40 -12.56 -25.07
CA THR A 138 7.19 -12.20 -25.81
C THR A 138 6.28 -13.41 -26.02
N GLY A 139 6.85 -14.56 -26.39
CA GLY A 139 6.09 -15.82 -26.49
C GLY A 139 5.46 -16.25 -25.16
N SER A 140 6.17 -16.13 -24.04
CA SER A 140 5.62 -16.40 -22.70
C SER A 140 4.48 -15.44 -22.34
N ILE A 141 4.62 -14.14 -22.63
CA ILE A 141 3.57 -13.13 -22.43
C ILE A 141 2.30 -13.50 -23.21
N GLU A 142 2.43 -13.87 -24.49
CA GLU A 142 1.30 -14.23 -25.33
C GLU A 142 0.59 -15.50 -24.82
N LYS A 143 1.36 -16.52 -24.44
CA LYS A 143 0.83 -17.76 -23.84
C LYS A 143 0.08 -17.47 -22.53
N HIS A 144 0.66 -16.67 -21.64
CA HIS A 144 0.02 -16.28 -20.38
C HIS A 144 -1.24 -15.47 -20.62
N ARG A 145 -1.22 -14.47 -21.53
CA ARG A 145 -2.40 -13.67 -21.87
C ARG A 145 -3.54 -14.52 -22.41
N ALA A 146 -3.24 -15.50 -23.26
CA ALA A 146 -4.23 -16.46 -23.76
C ALA A 146 -4.83 -17.32 -22.64
N ALA A 147 -4.02 -17.71 -21.64
CA ALA A 147 -4.50 -18.43 -20.46
C ALA A 147 -5.37 -17.53 -19.56
N MET A 148 -4.97 -16.29 -19.31
CA MET A 148 -5.76 -15.31 -18.56
C MET A 148 -7.12 -15.05 -19.21
N GLN A 149 -7.18 -14.93 -20.54
CA GLN A 149 -8.45 -14.78 -21.24
C GLN A 149 -9.39 -15.96 -20.98
N LYS A 150 -8.88 -17.20 -21.04
CA LYS A 150 -9.68 -18.38 -20.69
C LYS A 150 -10.08 -18.42 -19.22
N LEU A 151 -9.21 -17.96 -18.32
CA LEU A 151 -9.53 -17.86 -16.90
C LEU A 151 -10.71 -16.92 -16.67
N VAL A 152 -10.72 -15.74 -17.31
CA VAL A 152 -11.84 -14.77 -17.21
C VAL A 152 -13.16 -15.37 -17.69
N GLU A 153 -13.12 -16.25 -18.69
CA GLU A 153 -14.29 -16.96 -19.21
C GLU A 153 -14.71 -18.16 -18.34
N THR A 154 -13.86 -18.58 -17.39
CA THR A 154 -14.10 -19.75 -16.53
C THR A 154 -15.00 -19.38 -15.34
N PRO A 155 -16.14 -20.05 -15.13
CA PRO A 155 -16.98 -19.81 -13.97
C PRO A 155 -16.24 -20.07 -12.66
N ILE A 156 -16.45 -19.18 -11.69
CA ILE A 156 -15.88 -19.33 -10.35
C ILE A 156 -16.46 -20.59 -9.69
N PRO A 157 -15.63 -21.59 -9.33
CA PRO A 157 -16.11 -22.80 -8.67
C PRO A 157 -16.49 -22.54 -7.20
N PRO A 158 -17.34 -23.40 -6.60
CA PRO A 158 -17.72 -23.27 -5.18
C PRO A 158 -16.56 -23.58 -4.20
N THR A 159 -15.51 -24.24 -4.69
CA THR A 159 -14.29 -24.54 -3.94
C THR A 159 -13.10 -23.92 -4.65
N ASP A 160 -12.33 -23.13 -3.92
CA ASP A 160 -11.16 -22.43 -4.45
C ASP A 160 -9.97 -23.38 -4.72
N ALA A 161 -9.07 -22.95 -5.60
CA ALA A 161 -7.83 -23.63 -5.94
C ALA A 161 -6.71 -22.61 -6.16
N SER A 162 -5.46 -23.06 -6.07
CA SER A 162 -4.30 -22.20 -6.33
C SER A 162 -4.32 -21.65 -7.76
N ALA A 163 -3.87 -20.40 -7.97
CA ALA A 163 -3.74 -19.79 -9.29
C ALA A 163 -2.92 -20.68 -10.24
N ALA A 164 -1.83 -21.29 -9.77
CA ALA A 164 -1.01 -22.21 -10.57
C ALA A 164 -1.80 -23.39 -11.16
N THR A 165 -2.66 -24.02 -10.35
CA THR A 165 -3.46 -25.19 -10.77
C THR A 165 -4.46 -24.81 -11.87
N VAL A 166 -5.17 -23.70 -11.69
CA VAL A 166 -6.20 -23.28 -12.65
C VAL A 166 -5.56 -22.70 -13.90
N MET A 167 -4.50 -21.89 -13.77
CA MET A 167 -3.76 -21.34 -14.91
C MET A 167 -3.12 -22.44 -15.75
N ALA A 168 -2.62 -23.53 -15.14
CA ALA A 168 -2.15 -24.70 -15.89
C ALA A 168 -3.28 -25.33 -16.72
N ALA A 169 -4.49 -25.46 -16.18
CA ALA A 169 -5.66 -25.93 -16.92
C ALA A 169 -6.07 -24.96 -18.05
N CYS A 170 -5.83 -23.66 -17.89
CA CYS A 170 -6.02 -22.65 -18.94
C CYS A 170 -4.90 -22.65 -20.00
N GLY A 171 -3.80 -23.38 -19.78
CA GLY A 171 -2.69 -23.53 -20.71
C GLY A 171 -1.42 -22.76 -20.33
N TRP A 172 -1.37 -22.18 -19.14
CA TRP A 172 -0.18 -21.59 -18.54
C TRP A 172 0.40 -22.50 -17.46
N ASP A 173 1.26 -23.43 -17.88
CA ASP A 173 2.10 -24.25 -17.01
C ASP A 173 3.57 -23.82 -17.25
N PRO A 174 4.17 -23.01 -16.37
CA PRO A 174 5.50 -22.43 -16.57
C PRO A 174 6.61 -23.44 -16.24
N ILE A 175 7.11 -24.12 -17.28
CA ILE A 175 8.14 -25.17 -17.16
C ILE A 175 9.52 -24.68 -17.63
N SER A 176 9.56 -23.85 -18.67
CA SER A 176 10.82 -23.35 -19.21
C SER A 176 11.40 -22.25 -18.30
N PRO A 177 12.73 -22.05 -18.25
CA PRO A 177 13.31 -20.95 -17.46
C PRO A 177 12.74 -19.58 -17.80
N VAL A 178 12.39 -19.34 -19.07
CA VAL A 178 11.77 -18.08 -19.52
C VAL A 178 10.35 -17.95 -18.98
N ASP A 179 9.55 -19.04 -19.03
CA ASP A 179 8.21 -19.04 -18.45
C ASP A 179 8.27 -18.83 -16.94
N CYS A 180 9.19 -19.48 -16.22
CA CYS A 180 9.31 -19.31 -14.76
C CYS A 180 9.72 -17.88 -14.37
N VAL A 181 10.62 -17.23 -15.12
CA VAL A 181 10.98 -15.83 -14.87
C VAL A 181 9.79 -14.91 -15.13
N TYR A 182 9.03 -15.18 -16.20
CA TYR A 182 7.83 -14.41 -16.49
C TYR A 182 6.74 -14.63 -15.43
N ASP A 183 6.52 -15.87 -14.99
CA ASP A 183 5.57 -16.25 -13.93
C ASP A 183 5.90 -15.54 -12.62
N PHE A 184 7.18 -15.52 -12.23
CA PHE A 184 7.68 -14.77 -11.08
C PHE A 184 7.40 -13.27 -11.22
N ALA A 185 7.61 -12.72 -12.42
CA ALA A 185 7.42 -11.29 -12.65
C ALA A 185 5.95 -10.85 -12.56
N VAL A 186 4.99 -11.71 -12.92
CA VAL A 186 3.56 -11.37 -12.93
C VAL A 186 2.80 -11.85 -11.70
N ASN A 187 3.31 -12.84 -10.96
CA ASN A 187 2.70 -13.33 -9.72
C ASN A 187 3.50 -12.86 -8.51
N ASP A 188 4.70 -13.38 -8.30
CA ASP A 188 5.47 -13.17 -7.07
C ASP A 188 5.77 -11.68 -6.82
N LEU A 189 6.14 -10.92 -7.86
CA LEU A 189 6.43 -9.49 -7.71
C LEU A 189 5.17 -8.66 -7.40
N PHE A 190 3.99 -9.04 -7.89
CA PHE A 190 2.75 -8.30 -7.69
C PHE A 190 2.05 -8.71 -6.40
N ASN A 191 1.97 -10.00 -6.13
CA ASN A 191 1.25 -10.58 -4.99
C ASN A 191 2.12 -10.76 -3.74
N GLY A 192 3.45 -10.74 -3.88
CA GLY A 192 4.40 -11.04 -2.81
C GLY A 192 4.48 -12.52 -2.44
N LEU A 193 3.87 -13.40 -3.23
CA LEU A 193 3.81 -14.85 -3.04
C LEU A 193 3.61 -15.59 -4.37
N PRO A 194 4.07 -16.84 -4.49
CA PRO A 194 4.01 -17.59 -5.75
C PRO A 194 2.59 -18.03 -6.10
N ALA A 195 2.33 -18.24 -7.40
CA ALA A 195 1.00 -18.62 -7.91
C ALA A 195 0.41 -19.90 -7.30
N ARG A 196 1.24 -20.81 -6.77
CA ARG A 196 0.78 -22.03 -6.07
C ARG A 196 0.18 -21.75 -4.69
N GLU A 197 0.46 -20.58 -4.12
CA GLU A 197 -0.05 -20.12 -2.82
C GLU A 197 -1.14 -19.03 -2.99
N ALA A 198 -1.27 -18.46 -4.18
CA ALA A 198 -2.30 -17.47 -4.52
C ALA A 198 -3.65 -18.14 -4.80
N SER A 199 -4.75 -17.51 -4.36
CA SER A 199 -6.12 -17.95 -4.63
C SER A 199 -6.53 -17.57 -6.06
N THR A 200 -7.03 -18.53 -6.85
CA THR A 200 -7.58 -18.21 -8.18
C THR A 200 -8.84 -17.36 -8.06
N TYR A 201 -9.67 -17.63 -7.05
CA TYR A 201 -10.86 -16.82 -6.80
C TYR A 201 -10.51 -15.35 -6.56
N ALA A 202 -9.48 -15.08 -5.76
CA ALA A 202 -9.04 -13.72 -5.50
C ALA A 202 -8.57 -13.01 -6.79
N GLU A 203 -7.85 -13.71 -7.67
CA GLU A 203 -7.44 -13.17 -8.98
C GLU A 203 -8.65 -12.79 -9.86
N GLN A 204 -9.72 -13.59 -9.86
CA GLN A 204 -10.91 -13.33 -10.67
C GLN A 204 -11.86 -12.29 -10.06
N ALA A 205 -12.02 -12.28 -8.73
CA ALA A 205 -13.07 -11.52 -8.04
C ALA A 205 -12.57 -10.26 -7.34
N CYS A 206 -11.28 -10.19 -7.01
CA CYS A 206 -10.69 -9.10 -6.22
C CYS A 206 -9.63 -8.31 -7.01
N SER A 207 -9.58 -8.47 -8.33
CA SER A 207 -8.66 -7.67 -9.16
C SER A 207 -8.92 -6.18 -8.96
N ILE A 208 -7.86 -5.48 -8.58
CA ILE A 208 -7.83 -4.01 -8.47
C ILE A 208 -7.57 -3.34 -9.81
N PHE A 209 -7.21 -4.11 -10.84
CA PHE A 209 -6.97 -3.59 -12.18
C PHE A 209 -8.31 -3.38 -12.91
N GLU A 210 -8.50 -2.17 -13.43
CA GLU A 210 -9.61 -1.84 -14.32
C GLU A 210 -9.36 -2.39 -15.73
N GLU A 211 -10.35 -2.30 -16.62
CA GLU A 211 -10.23 -2.77 -18.02
C GLU A 211 -9.02 -2.17 -18.77
N ASP A 212 -8.55 -0.99 -18.37
CA ASP A 212 -7.41 -0.33 -18.99
C ASP A 212 -6.04 -0.81 -18.48
N CYS A 213 -6.02 -1.60 -17.39
CA CYS A 213 -4.83 -2.07 -16.69
C CYS A 213 -3.77 -0.97 -16.50
N SER A 214 -4.20 0.28 -16.30
CA SER A 214 -3.30 1.42 -16.19
C SER A 214 -2.48 1.34 -14.90
N GLU A 215 -1.20 1.70 -14.97
CA GLU A 215 -0.31 1.74 -13.82
C GLU A 215 0.50 3.01 -13.84
N TYR A 216 0.56 3.66 -12.69
CA TYR A 216 1.34 4.87 -12.49
C TYR A 216 2.35 4.65 -11.38
N PHE A 217 3.48 5.29 -11.50
CA PHE A 217 4.51 5.35 -10.47
C PHE A 217 4.59 6.78 -9.95
N PHE A 218 4.64 6.97 -8.63
CA PHE A 218 4.91 8.30 -8.07
C PHE A 218 6.34 8.73 -8.40
N ALA A 219 6.51 9.82 -9.16
CA ALA A 219 7.82 10.25 -9.64
C ALA A 219 8.73 10.79 -8.51
N GLU A 220 8.15 11.06 -7.34
CA GLU A 220 8.81 11.62 -6.17
C GLU A 220 8.66 10.63 -5.00
N GLY A 221 9.74 10.41 -4.25
CA GLY A 221 9.80 9.37 -3.21
C GLY A 221 8.78 9.52 -2.08
N ASP A 222 8.32 10.74 -1.81
CA ASP A 222 7.31 11.06 -0.80
C ASP A 222 5.88 11.17 -1.33
N GLY A 223 5.61 10.76 -2.58
CA GLY A 223 4.27 10.89 -3.17
C GLY A 223 3.16 10.29 -2.29
N TYR A 224 3.31 9.04 -1.85
CA TYR A 224 2.36 8.43 -0.92
C TYR A 224 2.35 9.08 0.47
N LEU A 225 3.50 9.60 0.93
CA LEU A 225 3.59 10.27 2.23
C LEU A 225 2.80 11.59 2.25
N ARG A 226 2.76 12.34 1.13
CA ARG A 226 1.89 13.52 0.99
C ARG A 226 0.42 13.17 1.13
N ILE A 227 -0.01 12.03 0.59
CA ILE A 227 -1.37 11.51 0.76
C ILE A 227 -1.65 11.17 2.23
N VAL A 228 -0.72 10.49 2.89
CA VAL A 228 -0.82 10.19 4.34
C VAL A 228 -0.96 11.47 5.16
N ARG A 229 -0.15 12.50 4.88
CA ARG A 229 -0.22 13.80 5.57
C ARG A 229 -1.57 14.48 5.33
N HIS A 230 -2.08 14.46 4.09
CA HIS A 230 -3.40 14.99 3.76
C HIS A 230 -4.52 14.29 4.55
N LEU A 231 -4.48 12.96 4.66
CA LEU A 231 -5.44 12.20 5.47
C LEU A 231 -5.31 12.52 6.97
N GLY A 232 -4.08 12.68 7.49
CA GLY A 232 -3.85 13.09 8.87
C GLY A 232 -4.42 14.48 9.19
N SER A 233 -4.19 15.45 8.30
CA SER A 233 -4.72 16.81 8.43
C SER A 233 -6.26 16.82 8.40
N THR A 234 -6.88 16.15 7.43
CA THR A 234 -8.35 16.06 7.33
C THR A 234 -8.99 15.29 8.50
N ALA A 235 -8.28 14.29 9.04
CA ALA A 235 -8.64 13.62 10.29
C ALA A 235 -8.49 14.51 11.54
N GLY A 236 -8.00 15.74 11.42
CA GLY A 236 -7.87 16.71 12.51
C GLY A 236 -6.72 16.43 13.47
N LEU A 237 -5.71 15.68 13.03
CA LEU A 237 -4.54 15.37 13.87
C LEU A 237 -3.65 16.60 14.12
N GLU A 238 -3.65 17.56 13.20
CA GLU A 238 -2.92 18.83 13.34
C GLU A 238 -3.61 19.78 14.32
N ASP A 239 -4.95 19.84 14.27
CA ASP A 239 -5.76 20.73 15.11
C ASP A 239 -5.94 20.21 16.55
N THR A 240 -5.84 18.88 16.73
CA THR A 240 -6.13 18.23 18.02
C THR A 240 -5.09 17.15 18.36
N PRO A 241 -3.85 17.52 18.75
CA PRO A 241 -2.79 16.57 19.07
C PRO A 241 -3.15 15.59 20.18
N SER A 242 -4.09 15.96 21.05
CA SER A 242 -4.58 15.13 22.16
C SER A 242 -5.39 13.90 21.73
N LYS A 243 -5.80 13.79 20.46
CA LYS A 243 -6.56 12.64 19.91
C LYS A 243 -5.66 11.54 19.32
N PHE A 244 -4.34 11.69 19.45
CA PHE A 244 -3.39 10.80 18.81
C PHE A 244 -2.16 10.58 19.67
N SER A 245 -1.67 9.34 19.68
CA SER A 245 -0.45 8.98 20.39
C SER A 245 0.45 8.13 19.50
N LEU A 246 1.68 8.62 19.31
CA LEU A 246 2.76 7.91 18.65
C LEU A 246 3.52 7.02 19.63
N SER A 247 4.35 6.12 19.11
CA SER A 247 5.21 5.22 19.88
C SER A 247 4.45 4.43 20.96
N THR A 248 3.18 4.13 20.69
CA THR A 248 2.27 3.46 21.63
C THR A 248 1.91 2.08 21.09
N ILE A 249 2.55 1.05 21.66
CA ILE A 249 2.31 -0.34 21.28
C ILE A 249 1.12 -0.86 22.10
N VAL A 250 0.06 -1.26 21.40
CA VAL A 250 -1.07 -1.98 22.02
C VAL A 250 -0.69 -3.46 22.12
N ASP A 251 -0.51 -3.96 23.34
CA ASP A 251 -0.13 -5.34 23.62
C ASP A 251 -1.33 -6.25 23.92
N LYS A 252 -2.43 -5.66 24.39
CA LYS A 252 -3.63 -6.39 24.81
C LYS A 252 -4.88 -5.57 24.56
N ILE A 253 -5.87 -6.21 23.95
CA ILE A 253 -7.24 -5.71 23.84
C ILE A 253 -8.12 -6.61 24.71
N VAL A 254 -8.84 -6.01 25.66
CA VAL A 254 -9.87 -6.70 26.45
C VAL A 254 -11.22 -6.22 25.94
N TRP A 255 -12.10 -7.16 25.62
CA TRP A 255 -13.45 -6.87 25.18
C TRP A 255 -14.43 -7.72 25.98
N GLU A 256 -15.60 -7.15 26.27
CA GLU A 256 -16.71 -7.83 26.91
C GLU A 256 -18.00 -7.46 26.16
N ASN A 257 -18.96 -8.38 26.13
CA ASN A 257 -20.25 -8.11 25.51
C ASN A 257 -21.12 -7.42 26.56
N THR A 258 -21.38 -6.12 26.40
CA THR A 258 -22.16 -5.32 27.35
C THR A 258 -23.67 -5.45 27.13
N ASN A 259 -24.13 -6.34 26.24
CA ASN A 259 -25.55 -6.55 25.96
C ASN A 259 -26.03 -7.88 26.59
N PRO A 260 -26.73 -7.85 27.74
CA PRO A 260 -27.20 -9.06 28.41
C PRO A 260 -28.46 -9.70 27.80
N ASP A 261 -29.09 -9.09 26.79
CA ASP A 261 -30.43 -9.50 26.28
C ASP A 261 -30.48 -9.99 24.81
N HIS A 262 -29.37 -10.51 24.26
CA HIS A 262 -29.36 -11.28 23.00
C HIS A 262 -28.57 -12.58 23.12
#